data_AF-A0A935E7M4-F1
#
_entry.id   AF-A0A935E7M4-F1
#
_cell.length_a   1.000
_cell.length_b   1.000
_cell.length_c   1.000
_cell.angle_alpha   90.00
_cell.angle_beta   90.00
_cell.angle_gamma   90.00
#
_symmetry.space_group_name_H-M   'P 1'
#
loop_
_entity.id
_entity.type
_entity.pdbx_description
1 polymer ?
#
loop_
_entity_poly.entity_id
_entity_poly.type
_entity_poly.pdbx_seq_one_letter_code
_entity_poly.pdbx_strand_id
1 'polypeptide(L)'
;MRINGTIKNTEEIQAEVNPGFTMFTTSDQLKNKLKTFPPLLTPFGEYKLAGAGSVYLYQNIKKVKTNYPLIAFDEKEGIKTCVINGEGIWKWRLFDKLQHNNYDLVQELVGKTLLLTSVKADKRKFRANTSKNLYKDNEPIVFDAQLYNDSYELVNESDVKLVIKDENGKEYAFTFNKTHNYYTLNAGTFAKGTYSFTANTTLQGKSHSVSGRFNVEAIQLEHYDLTARHGLLRGISEKYNGKMVYPSEISSLKDLLLNNVNIKPVMYQTNSTKAIINLKWLFFLLIFLLGIEWFLRRYFGNY
;
A
#
# COMPACT_ATOMS: atom_id res chain seq x y z
N MET A 1 -9.15 33.98 -0.15
CA MET A 1 -10.21 34.49 -1.05
C MET A 1 -11.06 35.50 -0.29
N ARG A 2 -11.39 36.66 -0.88
CA ARG A 2 -12.36 37.64 -0.32
C ARG A 2 -13.50 37.81 -1.31
N ILE A 3 -14.73 37.63 -0.83
CA ILE A 3 -15.96 37.75 -1.62
C ILE A 3 -16.80 38.83 -0.95
N ASN A 4 -17.13 39.88 -1.70
CA ASN A 4 -18.01 40.95 -1.24
C ASN A 4 -19.30 40.92 -2.07
N GLY A 5 -20.36 40.32 -1.53
CA GLY A 5 -21.56 40.01 -2.29
C GLY A 5 -22.76 39.60 -1.44
N THR A 6 -23.90 39.40 -2.08
CA THR A 6 -25.16 39.00 -1.43
C THR A 6 -25.57 37.60 -1.91
N ILE A 7 -25.86 36.69 -0.98
CA ILE A 7 -26.21 35.29 -1.29
C ILE A 7 -27.59 35.15 -1.94
N LYS A 8 -28.47 36.16 -1.82
CA LYS A 8 -29.85 36.11 -2.31
C LYS A 8 -29.97 35.98 -3.84
N ASN A 9 -28.97 36.43 -4.59
CA ASN A 9 -28.96 36.37 -6.05
C ASN A 9 -27.75 35.58 -6.53
N THR A 10 -27.98 34.63 -7.44
CA THR A 10 -26.93 33.84 -8.09
C THR A 10 -26.81 34.21 -9.56
N GLU A 11 -25.60 34.04 -10.10
CA GLU A 11 -25.30 34.24 -11.51
C GLU A 11 -24.71 32.98 -12.12
N GLU A 12 -25.01 32.77 -13.40
CA GLU A 12 -24.38 31.75 -14.23
C GLU A 12 -23.09 32.29 -14.83
N ILE A 13 -21.98 31.60 -14.55
CA ILE A 13 -20.64 31.99 -14.99
C ILE A 13 -20.00 30.90 -15.82
N GLN A 14 -19.33 31.29 -16.91
CA GLN A 14 -18.50 30.41 -17.71
C GLN A 14 -17.03 30.50 -17.28
N ALA A 15 -16.27 29.44 -17.54
CA ALA A 15 -14.85 29.40 -17.26
C ALA A 15 -14.03 30.00 -18.41
N GLU A 16 -13.14 30.94 -18.08
CA GLU A 16 -12.11 31.44 -19.00
C GLU A 16 -10.72 31.10 -18.41
N VAL A 17 -9.85 30.49 -19.21
CA VAL A 17 -8.49 30.12 -18.75
C VAL A 17 -7.61 31.36 -18.61
N ASN A 18 -6.84 31.43 -17.52
CA ASN A 18 -5.79 32.44 -17.35
C ASN A 18 -4.49 32.01 -18.05
N PRO A 19 -4.02 32.73 -19.08
CA PRO A 19 -2.73 32.43 -19.74
C PRO A 19 -1.51 32.64 -18.83
N GLY A 20 -1.62 33.47 -17.79
CA GLY A 20 -0.53 33.77 -16.85
C GLY A 20 -0.35 32.75 -15.73
N PHE A 21 -1.10 31.65 -15.73
CA PHE A 21 -1.01 30.62 -14.71
C PHE A 21 0.17 29.67 -14.97
N THR A 22 1.06 29.51 -13.98
CA THR A 22 2.32 28.74 -14.12
C THR A 22 2.47 27.57 -13.15
N MET A 23 1.54 27.35 -12.20
CA MET A 23 1.73 26.32 -11.17
C MET A 23 1.59 24.88 -11.70
N PHE A 24 0.86 24.67 -12.80
CA PHE A 24 0.84 23.42 -13.55
C PHE A 24 0.39 23.66 -14.99
N THR A 25 0.66 22.68 -15.86
CA THR A 25 0.23 22.67 -17.26
C THR A 25 -0.95 21.73 -17.47
N THR A 26 -1.87 22.16 -18.33
CA THR A 26 -3.01 21.38 -18.84
C THR A 26 -2.99 21.29 -20.35
N SER A 27 -3.64 20.26 -20.88
CA SER A 27 -3.79 20.00 -22.31
C SER A 27 -4.50 21.16 -23.01
N ASP A 28 -4.11 21.44 -24.25
CA ASP A 28 -4.74 22.49 -25.04
C ASP A 28 -6.19 22.14 -25.41
N GLN A 29 -6.51 20.84 -25.47
CA GLN A 29 -7.88 20.35 -25.60
C GLN A 29 -8.76 20.82 -24.44
N LEU A 30 -8.30 20.65 -23.18
CA LEU A 30 -9.03 21.14 -22.01
C LEU A 30 -9.22 22.66 -22.07
N LYS A 31 -8.15 23.43 -22.36
CA LYS A 31 -8.21 24.90 -22.40
C LYS A 31 -9.24 25.42 -23.41
N ASN A 32 -9.30 24.78 -24.58
CA ASN A 32 -10.24 25.17 -25.64
C ASN A 32 -11.69 24.76 -25.31
N LYS A 33 -11.88 23.59 -24.70
CA LYS A 33 -13.23 23.04 -24.41
C LYS A 33 -13.88 23.61 -23.16
N LEU A 34 -13.12 24.15 -22.20
CA LEU A 34 -13.67 24.74 -20.97
C LEU A 34 -14.74 25.83 -21.22
N LYS A 35 -14.63 26.58 -22.32
CA LYS A 35 -15.63 27.60 -22.70
C LYS A 35 -16.99 27.02 -23.11
N THR A 36 -17.02 25.74 -23.49
CA THR A 36 -18.23 25.03 -23.90
C THR A 36 -18.92 24.30 -22.77
N PHE A 37 -18.26 24.19 -21.61
CA PHE A 37 -18.81 23.50 -20.45
C PHE A 37 -19.99 24.28 -19.86
N PRO A 38 -20.95 23.58 -19.23
CA PRO A 38 -22.12 24.23 -18.66
C PRO A 38 -21.68 25.24 -17.59
N PRO A 39 -22.36 26.40 -17.49
CA PRO A 39 -21.99 27.43 -16.54
C PRO A 39 -22.15 26.92 -15.09
N LEU A 40 -21.31 27.48 -14.22
CA LEU A 40 -21.38 27.27 -12.78
C LEU A 40 -22.25 28.36 -12.15
N LEU A 41 -22.81 28.06 -10.97
CA LEU A 41 -23.62 29.01 -10.22
C LEU A 41 -22.76 29.66 -9.13
N THR A 42 -22.71 30.99 -9.11
CA THR A 42 -21.97 31.75 -8.09
C THR A 42 -22.86 32.83 -7.47
N PRO A 43 -22.71 33.14 -6.16
CA PRO A 43 -23.34 34.32 -5.58
C PRO A 43 -22.93 35.61 -6.31
N PHE A 44 -23.86 36.56 -6.41
CA PHE A 44 -23.56 37.87 -6.97
C PHE A 44 -22.62 38.66 -6.05
N GLY A 45 -21.48 39.13 -6.59
CA GLY A 45 -20.53 39.94 -5.82
C GLY A 45 -19.18 40.17 -6.51
N GLU A 46 -18.32 40.93 -5.83
CA GLU A 46 -16.92 41.10 -6.21
C GLU A 46 -16.04 40.01 -5.59
N TYR A 47 -15.26 39.35 -6.44
CA TYR A 47 -14.33 38.29 -6.03
C TYR A 47 -12.90 38.81 -6.15
N LYS A 48 -12.19 38.89 -5.03
CA LYS A 48 -10.77 39.29 -4.99
C LYS A 48 -9.92 38.22 -4.32
N LEU A 49 -8.78 37.94 -4.94
CA LEU A 49 -7.78 37.09 -4.31
C LEU A 49 -7.14 37.86 -3.15
N ALA A 50 -6.96 37.21 -2.01
CA ALA A 50 -6.28 37.81 -0.86
C ALA A 50 -4.88 37.22 -0.80
N GLY A 51 -3.84 38.04 -0.91
CA GLY A 51 -2.44 37.59 -0.88
C GLY A 51 -1.85 37.31 -2.26
N ALA A 52 -0.78 36.51 -2.30
CA ALA A 52 0.04 36.22 -3.48
C ALA A 52 -0.40 34.94 -4.24
N GLY A 53 -1.67 34.56 -4.14
CA GLY A 53 -2.18 33.39 -4.84
C GLY A 53 -2.17 33.54 -6.37
N SER A 54 -2.38 32.43 -7.07
CA SER A 54 -2.46 32.39 -8.53
C SER A 54 -3.83 31.89 -9.01
N VAL A 55 -4.39 32.56 -10.01
CA VAL A 55 -5.72 32.23 -10.57
C VAL A 55 -5.54 31.34 -11.79
N TYR A 56 -6.20 30.19 -11.83
CA TYR A 56 -6.20 29.29 -12.99
C TYR A 56 -7.36 29.59 -13.96
N LEU A 57 -8.58 29.75 -13.44
CA LEU A 57 -9.76 30.12 -14.23
C LEU A 57 -10.34 31.43 -13.72
N TYR A 58 -10.72 32.32 -14.63
CA TYR A 58 -11.52 33.51 -14.38
C TYR A 58 -13.00 33.26 -14.70
N GLN A 59 -13.86 34.06 -14.07
CA GLN A 59 -15.30 34.06 -14.32
C GLN A 59 -15.61 34.89 -15.57
N ASN A 60 -16.40 34.33 -16.48
CA ASN A 60 -16.95 35.01 -17.64
C ASN A 60 -18.47 35.11 -17.47
N ILE A 61 -18.96 36.32 -17.22
CA ILE A 61 -20.37 36.58 -16.89
C ILE A 61 -21.06 37.13 -18.13
N LYS A 62 -22.05 36.42 -18.67
CA LYS A 62 -22.81 36.84 -19.86
C LYS A 62 -21.90 37.31 -21.03
N LYS A 63 -20.80 36.60 -21.28
CA LYS A 63 -19.76 36.88 -22.31
C LYS A 63 -18.80 38.04 -21.98
N VAL A 64 -18.92 38.67 -20.82
CA VAL A 64 -17.95 39.67 -20.33
C VAL A 64 -16.85 38.97 -19.56
N LYS A 65 -15.61 39.08 -20.05
CA LYS A 65 -14.42 38.60 -19.34
C LYS A 65 -14.18 39.48 -18.12
N THR A 66 -14.17 38.88 -16.95
CA THR A 66 -13.87 39.57 -15.68
C THR A 66 -12.53 39.10 -15.12
N ASN A 67 -11.96 39.86 -14.19
CA ASN A 67 -10.78 39.44 -13.43
C ASN A 67 -11.15 38.68 -12.14
N TYR A 68 -12.41 38.23 -12.03
CA TYR A 68 -12.90 37.51 -10.86
C TYR A 68 -12.43 36.05 -10.89
N PRO A 69 -11.75 35.55 -9.86
CA PRO A 69 -11.27 34.18 -9.85
C PRO A 69 -12.41 33.17 -9.72
N LEU A 70 -12.41 32.19 -10.60
CA LEU A 70 -13.25 31.00 -10.55
C LEU A 70 -12.52 29.85 -9.82
N ILE A 71 -11.34 29.47 -10.30
CA ILE A 71 -10.47 28.50 -9.63
C ILE A 71 -9.16 29.22 -9.30
N ALA A 72 -8.83 29.31 -8.02
CA ALA A 72 -7.61 29.94 -7.55
C ALA A 72 -6.87 29.06 -6.55
N PHE A 73 -5.56 29.20 -6.57
CA PHE A 73 -4.63 28.50 -5.70
C PHE A 73 -3.91 29.50 -4.82
N ASP A 74 -3.70 29.13 -3.56
CA ASP A 74 -2.96 29.92 -2.60
C ASP A 74 -2.11 29.00 -1.73
N GLU A 75 -0.93 29.47 -1.31
CA GLU A 75 -0.05 28.72 -0.41
C GLU A 75 0.16 29.54 0.86
N LYS A 76 -0.37 29.02 1.97
CA LYS A 76 -0.16 29.62 3.29
C LYS A 76 0.57 28.62 4.19
N GLU A 77 1.72 29.03 4.70
CA GLU A 77 2.53 28.23 5.64
C GLU A 77 2.89 26.82 5.11
N GLY A 78 3.06 26.67 3.80
CA GLY A 78 3.36 25.38 3.16
C GLY A 78 2.14 24.48 2.93
N ILE A 79 0.93 24.94 3.28
CA ILE A 79 -0.33 24.30 2.94
C ILE A 79 -0.85 24.95 1.65
N LYS A 80 -0.86 24.17 0.58
CA LYS A 80 -1.44 24.55 -0.70
C LYS A 80 -2.94 24.35 -0.66
N THR A 81 -3.69 25.43 -0.86
CA THR A 81 -5.14 25.43 -0.87
C THR A 81 -5.67 25.79 -2.25
N CYS A 82 -6.75 25.15 -2.66
CA CYS A 82 -7.48 25.47 -3.88
C CYS A 82 -8.89 25.91 -3.48
N VAL A 83 -9.35 27.01 -4.07
CA VAL A 83 -10.72 27.50 -3.90
C VAL A 83 -11.40 27.49 -5.26
N ILE A 84 -12.53 26.79 -5.34
CA ILE A 84 -13.43 26.80 -6.50
C ILE A 84 -14.64 27.64 -6.12
N ASN A 85 -14.75 28.83 -6.70
CA ASN A 85 -15.86 29.74 -6.49
C ASN A 85 -16.97 29.41 -7.50
N GLY A 86 -17.78 28.40 -7.20
CA GLY A 86 -18.91 28.04 -8.04
C GLY A 86 -19.48 26.67 -7.70
N GLU A 87 -20.80 26.58 -7.70
CA GLU A 87 -21.54 25.33 -7.54
C GLU A 87 -21.82 24.70 -8.90
N GLY A 88 -21.88 23.36 -8.93
CA GLY A 88 -22.26 22.61 -10.12
C GLY A 88 -21.10 22.03 -10.91
N ILE A 89 -19.89 21.96 -10.34
CA ILE A 89 -18.71 21.38 -11.00
C ILE A 89 -18.94 19.93 -11.47
N TRP A 90 -19.82 19.19 -10.79
CA TRP A 90 -20.23 17.84 -11.19
C TRP A 90 -20.93 17.81 -12.57
N LYS A 91 -21.56 18.91 -13.00
CA LYS A 91 -22.18 19.03 -14.33
C LYS A 91 -21.13 18.97 -15.44
N TRP A 92 -19.91 19.45 -15.18
CA TRP A 92 -18.81 19.36 -16.14
C TRP A 92 -18.46 17.90 -16.43
N ARG A 93 -18.44 17.06 -15.40
CA ARG A 93 -18.19 15.61 -15.56
C ARG A 93 -19.27 14.93 -16.39
N LEU A 94 -20.54 15.30 -16.20
CA LEU A 94 -21.64 14.76 -17.00
C LEU A 94 -21.60 15.25 -18.45
N PHE A 95 -21.27 16.52 -18.66
CA PHE A 95 -21.13 17.11 -19.98
C PHE A 95 -19.97 16.47 -20.77
N ASP A 96 -18.84 16.22 -20.12
CA ASP A 96 -17.70 15.53 -20.73
C ASP A 96 -18.08 14.14 -21.23
N LYS A 97 -18.82 13.38 -20.40
CA LYS A 97 -19.36 12.07 -20.79
C LYS A 97 -20.33 12.15 -21.95
N LEU A 98 -21.18 13.17 -21.97
CA LEU A 98 -22.17 13.36 -23.05
C LEU A 98 -21.49 13.70 -24.38
N GLN A 99 -20.43 14.52 -24.37
CA GLN A 99 -19.77 14.99 -25.59
C GLN A 99 -18.70 14.03 -26.13
N HIS A 100 -17.94 13.38 -25.25
CA HIS A 100 -16.75 12.61 -25.63
C HIS A 100 -16.82 11.14 -25.22
N ASN A 101 -17.90 10.72 -24.53
CA ASN A 101 -18.06 9.38 -23.97
C ASN A 101 -16.95 8.95 -22.98
N ASN A 102 -16.13 9.89 -22.51
CA ASN A 102 -15.08 9.70 -21.50
C ASN A 102 -15.17 10.79 -20.41
N TYR A 103 -14.19 10.81 -19.49
CA TYR A 103 -14.10 11.80 -18.40
C TYR A 103 -12.74 12.50 -18.35
N ASP A 104 -11.95 12.37 -19.42
CA ASP A 104 -10.51 12.62 -19.40
C ASP A 104 -10.21 14.10 -19.12
N LEU A 105 -11.01 15.02 -19.67
CA LEU A 105 -10.80 16.46 -19.51
C LEU A 105 -11.06 16.91 -18.07
N VAL A 106 -12.18 16.46 -17.49
CA VAL A 106 -12.52 16.80 -16.11
C VAL A 106 -11.61 16.09 -15.12
N GLN A 107 -11.23 14.85 -15.40
CA GLN A 107 -10.28 14.09 -14.60
C GLN A 107 -8.89 14.72 -14.62
N GLU A 108 -8.43 15.23 -15.77
CA GLU A 108 -7.19 15.98 -15.87
C GLU A 108 -7.24 17.23 -14.96
N LEU A 109 -8.29 18.04 -15.06
CA LEU A 109 -8.45 19.26 -14.26
C LEU A 109 -8.43 18.95 -12.75
N VAL A 110 -9.28 18.02 -12.31
CA VAL A 110 -9.40 17.65 -10.89
C VAL A 110 -8.13 16.96 -10.40
N GLY A 111 -7.53 16.09 -11.22
CA GLY A 111 -6.30 15.38 -10.90
C GLY A 111 -5.11 16.32 -10.70
N LYS A 112 -4.92 17.30 -11.60
CA LYS A 112 -3.87 18.33 -11.46
C LYS A 112 -4.10 19.21 -10.23
N THR A 113 -5.35 19.60 -9.99
CA THR A 113 -5.75 20.37 -8.81
C THR A 113 -5.42 19.62 -7.53
N LEU A 114 -5.81 18.35 -7.44
CA LEU A 114 -5.57 17.49 -6.28
C LEU A 114 -4.08 17.21 -6.07
N LEU A 115 -3.34 16.93 -7.15
CA LEU A 115 -1.90 16.73 -7.07
C LEU A 115 -1.21 17.96 -6.49
N LEU A 116 -1.52 19.16 -7.02
CA LEU A 116 -0.90 20.39 -6.56
C LEU A 116 -1.19 20.65 -5.07
N THR A 117 -2.42 20.42 -4.60
CA THR A 117 -2.77 20.63 -3.19
C THR A 117 -2.24 19.55 -2.26
N SER A 118 -1.96 18.35 -2.78
CA SER A 118 -1.43 17.23 -2.00
C SER A 118 0.09 17.30 -1.78
N VAL A 119 0.82 18.00 -2.64
CA VAL A 119 2.27 18.15 -2.51
C VAL A 119 2.59 19.04 -1.30
N LYS A 120 3.07 18.42 -0.22
CA LYS A 120 3.67 19.12 0.91
C LYS A 120 5.12 19.47 0.58
N ALA A 121 5.47 20.74 0.63
CA ALA A 121 6.87 21.15 0.55
C ALA A 121 7.61 20.62 1.78
N ASP A 122 8.57 19.71 1.59
CA ASP A 122 9.39 19.20 2.69
C ASP A 122 10.43 20.25 3.11
N LYS A 123 10.01 21.15 4.01
CA LYS A 123 10.84 22.22 4.58
C LYS A 123 11.75 21.72 5.71
N ARG A 124 11.82 20.39 5.97
CA ARG A 124 12.69 19.85 7.02
C ARG A 124 14.14 20.16 6.71
N LYS A 125 14.79 20.84 7.66
CA LYS A 125 16.22 21.16 7.65
C LYS A 125 17.11 19.99 7.98
N PHE A 126 16.57 18.93 8.57
CA PHE A 126 17.32 17.72 8.86
C PHE A 126 16.63 16.53 8.20
N ARG A 127 17.41 15.73 7.48
CA ARG A 127 16.96 14.55 6.76
C ARG A 127 17.94 13.43 7.06
N ALA A 128 17.44 12.25 7.42
CA ALA A 128 18.23 11.06 7.66
C ALA A 128 17.47 9.86 7.13
N ASN A 129 18.04 9.15 6.17
CA ASN A 129 17.39 8.04 5.48
C ASN A 129 18.38 6.91 5.26
N THR A 130 17.84 5.73 5.02
CA THR A 130 18.57 4.53 4.61
C THR A 130 18.24 4.23 3.14
N SER A 131 19.12 3.56 2.41
CA SER A 131 18.94 3.33 0.96
C SER A 131 17.72 2.45 0.62
N LYS A 132 17.34 1.55 1.53
CA LYS A 132 16.27 0.58 1.38
C LYS A 132 15.49 0.46 2.69
N ASN A 133 14.24 0.01 2.63
CA ASN A 133 13.46 -0.32 3.83
C ASN A 133 13.48 -1.82 4.15
N LEU A 134 14.08 -2.64 3.28
CA LEU A 134 14.21 -4.08 3.43
C LEU A 134 15.65 -4.48 3.13
N TYR A 135 16.29 -5.13 4.10
CA TYR A 135 17.65 -5.63 4.03
C TYR A 135 17.69 -7.14 4.23
N LYS A 136 18.74 -7.78 3.73
CA LYS A 136 19.08 -9.15 4.10
C LYS A 136 20.02 -9.15 5.31
N ASP A 137 20.02 -10.22 6.08
CA ASP A 137 20.84 -10.39 7.29
C ASP A 137 22.36 -10.31 7.06
N ASN A 138 22.84 -10.51 5.83
CA ASN A 138 24.24 -10.31 5.44
C ASN A 138 24.54 -8.94 4.79
N GLU A 139 23.54 -8.09 4.59
CA GLU A 139 23.69 -6.81 3.90
C GLU A 139 24.00 -5.70 4.92
N PRO A 140 25.08 -4.91 4.73
CA PRO A 140 25.37 -3.79 5.62
C PRO A 140 24.36 -2.67 5.42
N ILE A 141 23.89 -2.12 6.54
CA ILE A 141 22.91 -1.03 6.56
C ILE A 141 23.66 0.30 6.63
N VAL A 142 23.51 1.10 5.57
CA VAL A 142 24.15 2.42 5.45
C VAL A 142 23.09 3.50 5.52
N PHE A 143 23.32 4.46 6.41
CA PHE A 143 22.50 5.65 6.60
C PHE A 143 23.22 6.86 6.06
N ASP A 144 22.46 7.72 5.39
CA ASP A 144 22.91 9.04 4.97
C ASP A 144 22.03 10.11 5.62
N ALA A 145 22.66 11.18 6.06
CA ALA A 145 21.96 12.32 6.63
C ALA A 145 22.48 13.66 6.07
N GLN A 146 21.58 14.64 6.02
CA GLN A 146 21.80 15.98 5.50
C GLN A 146 21.19 16.98 6.48
N LEU A 147 21.94 18.02 6.79
CA LEU A 147 21.52 19.12 7.65
C LEU A 147 21.65 20.43 6.87
N TYR A 148 20.62 21.26 6.94
CA TYR A 148 20.52 22.54 6.25
C TYR A 148 20.45 23.68 7.25
N ASN A 149 21.14 24.79 6.96
CA ASN A 149 21.01 26.03 7.72
C ASN A 149 19.70 26.78 7.37
N ASP A 150 19.52 27.98 7.94
CA ASP A 150 18.35 28.82 7.68
C ASP A 150 18.27 29.31 6.21
N SER A 151 19.41 29.37 5.51
CA SER A 151 19.53 29.70 4.08
C SER A 151 19.38 28.48 3.15
N TYR A 152 19.04 27.30 3.67
CA TYR A 152 18.96 26.03 2.92
C TYR A 152 20.30 25.58 2.29
N GLU A 153 21.42 25.97 2.89
CA GLU A 153 22.75 25.46 2.52
C GLU A 153 23.09 24.26 3.41
N LEU A 154 23.76 23.26 2.82
CA LEU A 154 24.20 22.07 3.55
C LEU A 154 25.31 22.42 4.54
N VAL A 155 25.13 22.03 5.80
CA VAL A 155 26.07 22.27 6.90
C VAL A 155 26.42 20.98 7.62
N ASN A 156 27.69 20.82 7.99
CA ASN A 156 28.24 19.60 8.60
C ASN A 156 28.83 19.83 10.01
N GLU A 157 28.54 20.98 10.64
CA GLU A 157 29.19 21.41 11.88
C GLU A 157 28.74 20.59 13.10
N SER A 158 27.43 20.35 13.23
CA SER A 158 26.83 19.65 14.37
C SER A 158 27.08 18.14 14.35
N ASP A 159 27.13 17.53 15.52
CA ASP A 159 27.14 16.06 15.60
C ASP A 159 25.72 15.50 15.39
N VAL A 160 25.65 14.40 14.64
CA VAL A 160 24.40 13.67 14.38
C VAL A 160 24.50 12.31 15.06
N LYS A 161 23.57 12.04 15.97
CA LYS A 161 23.45 10.76 16.68
C LYS A 161 22.35 9.92 16.05
N LEU A 162 22.57 8.63 15.87
CA LEU A 162 21.56 7.67 15.44
C LEU A 162 21.31 6.65 16.56
N VAL A 163 20.06 6.38 16.88
CA VAL A 163 19.69 5.27 17.75
C VAL A 163 18.80 4.31 16.96
N ILE A 164 19.24 3.07 16.79
CA ILE A 164 18.47 1.97 16.21
C ILE A 164 17.90 1.13 17.34
N LYS A 165 16.62 0.78 17.28
CA LYS A 165 15.90 0.02 18.29
C LYS A 165 15.21 -1.17 17.66
N ASP A 166 15.47 -2.35 18.22
CA ASP A 166 14.86 -3.63 17.86
C ASP A 166 13.46 -3.79 18.49
N GLU A 167 12.68 -4.80 18.05
CA GLU A 167 11.36 -5.15 18.60
C GLU A 167 11.40 -5.42 20.11
N ASN A 168 12.50 -6.02 20.60
CA ASN A 168 12.72 -6.28 22.01
C ASN A 168 13.11 -5.03 22.82
N GLY A 169 13.16 -3.87 22.17
CA GLY A 169 13.52 -2.59 22.80
C GLY A 169 15.02 -2.40 23.04
N LYS A 170 15.88 -3.31 22.54
CA LYS A 170 17.33 -3.16 22.60
C LYS A 170 17.78 -2.01 21.70
N GLU A 171 18.58 -1.11 22.24
CA GLU A 171 19.05 0.09 21.57
C GLU A 171 20.52 -0.03 21.14
N TYR A 172 20.80 0.43 19.92
CA TYR A 172 22.12 0.49 19.32
C TYR A 172 22.39 1.95 18.94
N ALA A 173 23.28 2.60 19.68
CA ALA A 173 23.63 4.00 19.49
C ALA A 173 24.87 4.14 18.61
N PHE A 174 24.78 5.03 17.63
CA PHE A 174 25.84 5.36 16.68
C PHE A 174 25.98 6.87 16.53
N THR A 175 27.15 7.30 16.04
CA THR A 175 27.41 8.69 15.65
C THR A 175 27.81 8.70 14.19
N PHE A 176 27.19 9.56 13.39
CA PHE A 176 27.51 9.65 11.97
C PHE A 176 28.92 10.21 11.74
N ASN A 177 29.55 9.75 10.65
CA ASN A 177 30.78 10.37 10.15
C ASN A 177 30.44 11.58 9.27
N LYS A 178 31.19 12.67 9.44
CA LYS A 178 31.05 13.90 8.65
C LYS A 178 31.85 13.75 7.34
N THR A 179 31.21 13.93 6.19
CA THR A 179 31.86 13.86 4.87
C THR A 179 31.47 15.09 4.05
N HIS A 180 32.41 16.02 3.85
CA HIS A 180 32.16 17.30 3.15
C HIS A 180 30.89 17.99 3.65
N ASN A 181 29.78 17.91 2.92
CA ASN A 181 28.52 18.59 3.20
C ASN A 181 27.37 17.63 3.60
N TYR A 182 27.67 16.37 3.91
CA TYR A 182 26.69 15.39 4.37
C TYR A 182 27.29 14.46 5.44
N TYR A 183 26.44 13.60 5.98
CA TYR A 183 26.77 12.64 7.02
C TYR A 183 26.54 11.23 6.50
N THR A 184 27.43 10.30 6.79
CA THR A 184 27.27 8.89 6.42
C THR A 184 27.63 7.99 7.60
N LEU A 185 26.92 6.88 7.72
CA LEU A 185 27.13 5.89 8.78
C LEU A 185 26.88 4.49 8.23
N ASN A 186 27.87 3.62 8.33
CA ASN A 186 27.68 2.20 8.15
C ASN A 186 27.40 1.56 9.53
N ALA A 187 26.16 1.14 9.76
CA ALA A 187 25.72 0.52 11.01
C ALA A 187 26.02 -1.00 11.07
N GLY A 188 26.58 -1.57 10.00
CA GLY A 188 26.87 -3.00 9.90
C GLY A 188 25.64 -3.84 9.56
N THR A 189 25.69 -5.12 9.89
CA THR A 189 24.63 -6.10 9.64
C THR A 189 23.82 -6.35 10.91
N PHE A 190 22.51 -6.58 10.75
CA PHE A 190 21.59 -6.85 11.85
C PHE A 190 20.94 -8.22 11.66
N ALA A 191 20.49 -8.84 12.76
CA ALA A 191 19.74 -10.09 12.69
C ALA A 191 18.33 -9.85 12.12
N LYS A 192 17.67 -10.91 11.64
CA LYS A 192 16.30 -10.84 11.15
C LYS A 192 15.35 -10.19 12.18
N GLY A 193 14.52 -9.25 11.74
CA GLY A 193 13.61 -8.52 12.63
C GLY A 193 13.18 -7.16 12.07
N THR A 194 12.27 -6.52 12.79
CA THR A 194 11.79 -5.16 12.52
C THR A 194 12.57 -4.17 13.38
N TYR A 195 13.15 -3.16 12.75
CA TYR A 195 13.92 -2.13 13.46
C TYR A 195 13.32 -0.74 13.23
N SER A 196 13.42 0.09 14.26
CA SER A 196 13.14 1.52 14.18
C SER A 196 14.42 2.30 14.39
N PHE A 197 14.59 3.44 13.73
CA PHE A 197 15.74 4.32 13.95
C PHE A 197 15.27 5.73 14.25
N THR A 198 16.04 6.44 15.05
CA THR A 198 15.86 7.86 15.35
C THR A 198 17.21 8.58 15.26
N ALA A 199 17.32 9.49 14.31
CA ALA A 199 18.47 10.36 14.14
C ALA A 199 18.18 11.72 14.77
N ASN A 200 19.11 12.24 15.57
CA ASN A 200 18.97 13.49 16.28
C ASN A 200 20.21 14.37 16.09
N THR A 201 20.00 15.67 15.94
CA THR A 201 21.07 16.67 15.92
C THR A 201 20.59 17.98 16.51
N THR A 202 21.54 18.83 16.91
CA THR A 202 21.25 20.16 17.46
C THR A 202 22.03 21.20 16.67
N LEU A 203 21.32 22.14 16.06
CA LEU A 203 21.91 23.26 15.32
C LEU A 203 21.42 24.57 15.93
N GLN A 204 22.35 25.43 16.38
CA GLN A 204 22.04 26.75 16.97
C GLN A 204 20.97 26.69 18.10
N GLY A 205 21.06 25.68 18.97
CA GLY A 205 20.12 25.48 20.08
C GLY A 205 18.75 24.90 19.71
N LYS A 206 18.47 24.64 18.43
CA LYS A 206 17.27 23.94 17.97
C LYS A 206 17.59 22.46 17.75
N SER A 207 16.82 21.59 18.40
CA SER A 207 16.91 20.16 18.17
C SER A 207 16.12 19.76 16.92
N HIS A 208 16.73 18.90 16.11
CA HIS A 208 16.12 18.30 14.94
C HIS A 208 16.17 16.78 15.08
N SER A 209 15.03 16.13 14.81
CA SER A 209 14.88 14.69 14.94
C SER A 209 14.17 14.12 13.71
N VAL A 210 14.63 12.97 13.24
CA VAL A 210 14.01 12.19 12.15
C VAL A 210 13.97 10.74 12.58
N SER A 211 12.81 10.10 12.42
CA SER A 211 12.63 8.68 12.70
C SER A 211 12.14 7.93 11.47
N GLY A 212 12.48 6.65 11.40
CA GLY A 212 12.04 5.73 10.35
C GLY A 212 12.10 4.28 10.79
N ARG A 213 11.82 3.36 9.87
CA ARG A 213 11.84 1.91 10.12
C ARG A 213 12.43 1.16 8.93
N PHE A 214 13.04 0.02 9.22
CA PHE A 214 13.50 -0.92 8.20
C PHE A 214 13.36 -2.34 8.73
N ASN A 215 13.24 -3.30 7.81
CA ASN A 215 13.13 -4.71 8.12
C ASN A 215 14.39 -5.45 7.64
N VAL A 216 14.77 -6.46 8.40
CA VAL A 216 15.84 -7.38 8.02
C VAL A 216 15.27 -8.78 7.89
N GLU A 217 15.47 -9.40 6.75
CA GLU A 217 15.05 -10.76 6.47
C GLU A 217 16.23 -11.72 6.46
N ALA A 218 16.00 -12.93 6.94
CA ALA A 218 16.97 -14.00 6.78
C ALA A 218 17.15 -14.34 5.30
N ILE A 219 18.39 -14.62 4.91
CA ILE A 219 18.64 -15.25 3.62
C ILE A 219 18.13 -16.68 3.65
N GLN A 220 17.23 -16.98 2.72
CA GLN A 220 16.86 -18.35 2.38
C GLN A 220 17.75 -18.79 1.22
N LEU A 221 18.77 -19.59 1.53
CA LEU A 221 19.70 -20.14 0.53
C LEU A 221 18.93 -20.95 -0.54
N GLU A 222 17.79 -21.53 -0.16
CA GLU A 222 16.90 -22.30 -1.01
C GLU A 222 16.31 -21.47 -2.17
N HIS A 223 16.21 -20.15 -2.03
CA HIS A 223 15.73 -19.28 -3.11
C HIS A 223 16.83 -18.90 -4.11
N TYR A 224 18.11 -19.12 -3.79
CA TYR A 224 19.22 -18.80 -4.69
C TYR A 224 19.59 -19.95 -5.63
N ASP A 225 19.38 -21.21 -5.22
CA ASP A 225 19.58 -22.39 -6.07
C ASP A 225 18.28 -23.18 -6.21
N LEU A 226 17.48 -22.78 -7.20
CA LEU A 226 16.20 -23.43 -7.52
C LEU A 226 16.38 -24.71 -8.35
N THR A 227 17.61 -25.06 -8.73
CA THR A 227 17.87 -26.17 -9.63
C THR A 227 18.22 -27.44 -8.87
N ALA A 228 17.51 -28.52 -9.16
CA ALA A 228 17.82 -29.81 -8.57
C ALA A 228 19.19 -30.31 -9.08
N ARG A 229 20.13 -30.55 -8.17
CA ARG A 229 21.43 -31.15 -8.51
C ARG A 229 21.28 -32.65 -8.72
N HIS A 230 20.82 -33.06 -9.90
CA HIS A 230 20.52 -34.46 -10.22
C HIS A 230 21.69 -35.42 -9.97
N GLY A 231 22.93 -35.00 -10.22
CA GLY A 231 24.12 -35.82 -9.94
C GLY A 231 24.32 -36.11 -8.45
N LEU A 232 24.14 -35.09 -7.60
CA LEU A 232 24.18 -35.24 -6.15
C LEU A 232 23.06 -36.16 -5.66
N LEU A 233 21.83 -35.92 -6.12
CA LEU A 233 20.66 -36.71 -5.74
C LEU A 233 20.79 -38.18 -6.14
N ARG A 234 21.32 -38.45 -7.34
CA ARG A 234 21.64 -39.81 -7.81
C ARG A 234 22.69 -40.47 -6.93
N GLY A 235 23.79 -39.78 -6.63
CA GLY A 235 24.86 -40.31 -5.78
C GLY A 235 24.40 -40.60 -4.34
N ILE A 236 23.53 -39.76 -3.77
CA ILE A 236 22.89 -40.04 -2.47
C ILE A 236 22.02 -41.29 -2.57
N SER A 237 21.19 -41.39 -3.62
CA SER A 237 20.32 -42.54 -3.82
C SER A 237 21.12 -43.84 -3.90
N GLU A 238 22.15 -43.89 -4.75
CA GLU A 238 23.02 -45.05 -4.92
C GLU A 238 23.74 -45.44 -3.61
N LYS A 239 24.22 -44.46 -2.84
CA LYS A 239 24.90 -44.70 -1.56
C LYS A 239 24.02 -45.37 -0.51
N TYR A 240 22.70 -45.13 -0.53
CA TYR A 240 21.74 -45.70 0.41
C TYR A 240 20.88 -46.80 -0.23
N ASN A 241 21.37 -47.46 -1.29
CA ASN A 241 20.68 -48.54 -2.02
C ASN A 241 19.31 -48.12 -2.59
N GLY A 242 19.11 -46.82 -2.80
CA GLY A 242 17.98 -46.26 -3.53
C GLY A 242 18.24 -46.20 -5.03
N LYS A 243 17.16 -46.00 -5.80
CA LYS A 243 17.23 -45.75 -7.24
C LYS A 243 16.51 -44.45 -7.57
N MET A 244 17.17 -43.58 -8.32
CA MET A 244 16.57 -42.34 -8.82
C MET A 244 15.63 -42.66 -9.99
N VAL A 245 14.39 -42.17 -9.92
CA VAL A 245 13.38 -42.36 -10.96
C VAL A 245 12.94 -40.98 -11.48
N TYR A 246 13.01 -40.78 -12.79
CA TYR A 246 12.56 -39.52 -13.41
C TYR A 246 11.05 -39.55 -13.68
N PRO A 247 10.40 -38.38 -13.86
CA PRO A 247 8.95 -38.31 -14.12
C PRO A 247 8.49 -39.17 -15.32
N SER A 248 9.33 -39.30 -16.36
CA SER A 248 9.08 -40.15 -17.53
C SER A 248 9.08 -41.65 -17.22
N GLU A 249 9.74 -42.07 -16.15
CA GLU A 249 9.95 -43.47 -15.77
C GLU A 249 9.08 -43.88 -14.58
N ILE A 250 8.10 -43.06 -14.21
CA ILE A 250 7.30 -43.26 -12.99
C ILE A 250 6.52 -44.58 -13.01
N SER A 251 6.20 -45.11 -14.19
CA SER A 251 5.61 -46.43 -14.37
C SER A 251 6.50 -47.56 -13.83
N SER A 252 7.83 -47.43 -14.00
CA SER A 252 8.82 -48.40 -13.51
C SER A 252 8.96 -48.42 -11.98
N LEU A 253 8.51 -47.36 -11.30
CA LEU A 253 8.57 -47.27 -9.84
C LEU A 253 7.76 -48.37 -9.17
N LYS A 254 6.58 -48.69 -9.72
CA LYS A 254 5.71 -49.76 -9.19
C LYS A 254 6.45 -51.10 -9.18
N ASP A 255 7.11 -51.43 -10.29
CA ASP A 255 7.82 -52.69 -10.44
C ASP A 255 9.08 -52.71 -9.55
N LEU A 256 9.76 -51.58 -9.39
CA LEU A 256 10.89 -51.44 -8.47
C LEU A 256 10.48 -51.65 -7.00
N LEU A 257 9.29 -51.18 -6.60
CA LEU A 257 8.80 -51.36 -5.22
C LEU A 257 8.34 -52.80 -4.96
N LEU A 258 7.61 -53.41 -5.89
CA LEU A 258 7.10 -54.78 -5.74
C LEU A 258 8.22 -55.84 -5.73
N ASN A 259 9.30 -55.59 -6.48
CA ASN A 259 10.45 -56.49 -6.55
C ASN A 259 11.49 -56.25 -5.44
N ASN A 260 11.31 -55.23 -4.59
CA ASN A 260 12.28 -54.92 -3.55
C ASN A 260 12.06 -55.78 -2.29
N VAL A 261 12.96 -56.73 -2.07
CA VAL A 261 12.95 -57.68 -0.95
C VAL A 261 13.04 -56.99 0.43
N ASN A 262 13.53 -55.75 0.48
CA ASN A 262 13.62 -54.96 1.72
C ASN A 262 12.30 -54.25 2.08
N ILE A 263 11.35 -54.12 1.14
CA ILE A 263 10.04 -53.51 1.36
C ILE A 263 9.06 -54.62 1.69
N LYS A 264 9.10 -55.09 2.95
CA LYS A 264 8.17 -56.13 3.41
C LYS A 264 6.79 -55.50 3.68
N PRO A 265 5.68 -56.15 3.27
CA PRO A 265 4.36 -55.70 3.63
C PRO A 265 4.22 -55.70 5.16
N VAL A 266 4.07 -54.53 5.75
CA VAL A 266 3.78 -54.39 7.18
C VAL A 266 2.28 -54.59 7.35
N MET A 267 1.88 -55.74 7.89
CA MET A 267 0.48 -56.01 8.19
C MET A 267 0.10 -55.27 9.48
N TYR A 268 -0.71 -54.22 9.35
CA TYR A 268 -1.31 -53.55 10.50
C TYR A 268 -2.65 -54.22 10.82
N GLN A 269 -2.70 -54.98 11.91
CA GLN A 269 -3.95 -55.55 12.42
C GLN A 269 -4.61 -54.55 13.36
N THR A 270 -5.59 -53.80 12.85
CA THR A 270 -6.44 -52.93 13.67
C THR A 270 -7.65 -53.72 14.15
N ASN A 271 -7.62 -54.19 15.39
CA ASN A 271 -8.78 -54.83 16.02
C ASN A 271 -9.83 -53.77 16.35
N SER A 272 -10.88 -53.70 15.53
CA SER A 272 -12.03 -52.83 15.80
C SER A 272 -13.10 -53.62 16.57
N THR A 273 -13.18 -53.41 17.88
CA THR A 273 -14.30 -53.88 18.70
C THR A 273 -15.51 -53.00 18.45
N LYS A 274 -16.32 -53.35 17.45
CA LYS A 274 -17.63 -52.71 17.29
C LYS A 274 -18.55 -53.20 18.41
N ALA A 275 -18.92 -52.30 19.31
CA ALA A 275 -19.93 -52.57 20.32
C ALA A 275 -21.23 -53.05 19.63
N ILE A 276 -21.87 -54.08 20.17
CA ILE A 276 -23.11 -54.69 19.63
C ILE A 276 -24.21 -53.65 19.39
N ILE A 277 -24.25 -52.57 20.18
CA ILE A 277 -25.18 -51.45 20.03
C ILE A 277 -25.05 -50.71 18.69
N ASN A 278 -23.90 -50.77 18.02
CA ASN A 278 -23.69 -50.15 16.70
C ASN A 278 -24.32 -50.96 15.55
N LEU A 279 -24.76 -52.19 15.79
CA LEU A 279 -25.50 -52.99 14.81
C LEU A 279 -26.98 -52.56 14.81
N LYS A 280 -27.29 -51.45 14.12
CA LYS A 280 -28.64 -50.84 14.06
C LYS A 280 -29.74 -51.84 13.67
N TRP A 281 -29.44 -52.87 12.87
CA TRP A 281 -30.41 -53.93 12.57
C TRP A 281 -30.83 -54.70 13.82
N LEU A 282 -29.92 -55.04 14.73
CA LEU A 282 -30.27 -55.76 15.96
C LEU A 282 -31.32 -55.00 16.80
N PHE A 283 -31.25 -53.66 16.80
CA PHE A 283 -32.25 -52.79 17.42
C PHE A 283 -33.63 -52.92 16.76
N PHE A 284 -33.71 -52.90 15.42
CA PHE A 284 -34.97 -53.11 14.70
C PHE A 284 -35.53 -54.53 14.90
N LEU A 285 -34.66 -55.55 14.99
CA LEU A 285 -35.05 -56.92 15.30
C LEU A 285 -35.71 -57.01 16.69
N LEU A 286 -35.13 -56.34 17.69
CA LEU A 286 -35.67 -56.30 19.06
C LEU A 286 -37.04 -55.62 19.12
N ILE A 287 -37.22 -54.48 18.43
CA ILE A 287 -38.52 -53.81 18.30
C ILE A 287 -39.53 -54.71 17.62
N PHE A 288 -39.12 -55.40 16.55
CA PHE A 288 -40.00 -56.32 15.83
C PHE A 288 -40.45 -57.48 16.72
N LEU A 289 -39.54 -58.07 17.49
CA LEU A 289 -39.86 -59.15 18.43
C LEU A 289 -40.82 -58.68 19.53
N LEU A 290 -40.59 -57.47 20.07
CA LEU A 290 -41.46 -56.86 21.07
C LEU A 290 -42.84 -56.50 20.50
N GLY A 291 -42.89 -56.08 19.23
CA GLY A 291 -44.13 -55.84 18.50
C GLY A 291 -44.92 -57.14 18.27
N ILE A 292 -44.24 -58.23 17.92
CA ILE A 292 -44.84 -59.56 17.85
C ILE A 292 -45.34 -60.01 19.22
N GLU A 293 -44.56 -59.85 20.28
CA GLU A 293 -44.98 -60.21 21.64
C GLU A 293 -46.22 -59.42 22.06
N TRP A 294 -46.25 -58.10 21.83
CA TRP A 294 -47.42 -57.28 22.10
C TRP A 294 -48.63 -57.70 21.26
N PHE A 295 -48.44 -58.01 19.98
CA PHE A 295 -49.50 -58.48 19.10
C PHE A 295 -50.06 -59.84 19.56
N LEU A 296 -49.18 -60.79 19.91
CA LEU A 296 -49.57 -62.08 20.49
C LEU A 296 -50.29 -61.88 21.82
N ARG A 297 -49.84 -60.97 22.68
CA ARG A 297 -50.50 -60.63 23.95
C ARG A 297 -51.88 -60.01 23.71
N ARG A 298 -52.05 -59.18 22.68
CA ARG A 298 -53.34 -58.60 22.29
C ARG A 298 -54.29 -59.64 21.68
N TYR A 299 -53.75 -60.63 20.96
CA TYR A 299 -54.54 -61.64 20.25
C TYR A 299 -54.94 -62.82 21.15
N PHE A 300 -54.05 -63.27 22.03
CA PHE A 300 -54.28 -64.41 22.96
C PHE A 300 -54.58 -63.98 24.40
N GLY A 301 -54.37 -62.72 24.77
CA GLY A 301 -54.75 -62.17 26.07
C GLY A 301 -56.19 -61.68 26.08
N ASN A 302 -57.13 -62.61 26.30
CA ASN A 302 -58.45 -62.29 26.86
C ASN A 302 -58.32 -62.21 28.39
N TYR A 303 -58.69 -61.05 28.95
CA TYR A 303 -59.05 -60.73 30.35
C TYR A 303 -58.22 -61.36 31.49
#